data_AF-X1FG58-F1
#
_entry.id   AF-X1FG58-F1
#
_cell.length_a   1.000
_cell.length_b   1.000
_cell.length_c   1.000
_cell.angle_alpha   90.00
_cell.angle_beta   90.00
_cell.angle_gamma   90.00
#
_symmetry.space_group_name_H-M   'P 1'
#
loop_
_entity.id
_entity.type
_entity.pdbx_description
1 polymer ?
#
loop_
_entity_poly.entity_id
_entity_poly.type
_entity_poly.pdbx_seq_one_letter_code
_entity_poly.pdbx_strand_id
1 'polypeptide(L)'
;IRISIPQLSEERRQELVKVVRKRIEERRIAVRNLRHEAMNELKGLEKDKEISQDEHKRALNQLQKLTDSFMLDIEQIGRDKEVELMEV
;
A
#
# COMPACT_ATOMS: atom_id res chain seq x y z
N ILE A 1 -21.04 11.62 -27.34
CA ILE A 1 -19.82 12.48 -27.46
C ILE A 1 -18.63 11.54 -27.51
N ARG A 2 -17.85 11.52 -28.60
CA ARG A 2 -16.57 10.77 -28.65
C ARG A 2 -15.43 11.76 -28.38
N ILE A 3 -14.55 11.41 -27.45
CA ILE A 3 -13.34 12.18 -27.15
C ILE A 3 -12.17 11.36 -27.67
N SER A 4 -11.45 11.91 -28.65
CA SER A 4 -10.20 11.33 -29.14
C SER A 4 -9.09 11.75 -28.18
N ILE A 5 -8.51 10.79 -27.46
CA ILE A 5 -7.37 11.05 -26.58
C ILE A 5 -6.10 10.93 -27.43
N PRO A 6 -5.30 12.00 -27.58
CA PRO A 6 -4.04 11.92 -28.30
C PRO A 6 -3.04 11.04 -27.56
N GLN A 7 -2.16 10.38 -28.30
CA GLN A 7 -1.08 9.61 -27.70
C GLN A 7 -0.15 10.54 -26.92
N LEU A 8 0.24 10.11 -25.72
CA LEU A 8 1.19 10.83 -24.89
C LEU A 8 2.58 10.78 -25.52
N SER A 9 3.30 11.89 -25.48
CA SER A 9 4.74 11.90 -25.80
C SER A 9 5.51 11.06 -24.80
N GLU A 10 6.67 10.55 -25.21
CA GLU A 10 7.52 9.71 -24.36
C GLU A 10 7.99 10.46 -23.11
N GLU A 11 8.29 11.75 -23.25
CA GLU A 11 8.64 12.65 -22.15
C GLU A 11 7.51 12.75 -21.10
N ARG A 12 6.25 12.83 -21.56
CA ARG A 12 5.09 12.86 -20.65
C ARG A 12 4.84 11.52 -19.97
N ARG A 13 5.11 10.39 -20.65
CA ARG A 13 5.04 9.04 -20.04
C ARG A 13 6.06 8.90 -18.92
N GLN A 14 7.29 9.37 -19.11
CA GLN A 14 8.33 9.34 -18.07
C GLN A 14 7.97 10.19 -16.84
N GLU A 15 7.35 11.35 -17.03
CA GLU A 15 6.85 12.16 -15.91
C GLU A 15 5.76 11.43 -15.12
N LEU A 16 4.83 10.77 -15.80
CA LEU A 16 3.76 10.01 -15.16
C LEU A 16 4.31 8.82 -14.37
N VAL A 17 5.32 8.12 -14.88
CA VAL A 17 6.01 7.04 -14.15
C VAL A 17 6.61 7.57 -12.84
N LYS A 18 7.24 8.74 -12.84
CA LYS A 18 7.76 9.37 -11.61
C LYS A 18 6.65 9.66 -10.59
N VAL A 19 5.49 10.14 -11.05
CA VAL A 19 4.33 10.39 -10.18
C VAL A 19 3.78 9.09 -9.60
N VAL A 20 3.69 8.03 -10.41
CA VAL A 20 3.25 6.70 -9.97
C VAL A 20 4.18 6.18 -8.87
N ARG A 21 5.51 6.24 -9.06
CA ARG A 21 6.49 5.83 -8.05
C ARG A 21 6.35 6.59 -6.75
N LYS A 22 6.18 7.91 -6.82
CA LYS A 22 5.95 8.75 -5.63
C LYS A 22 4.70 8.31 -4.88
N ARG A 23 3.58 8.08 -5.58
CA ARG A 23 2.33 7.62 -4.97
C ARG A 23 2.47 6.24 -4.34
N ILE A 24 3.18 5.31 -4.99
CA ILE A 24 3.44 3.97 -4.43
C ILE A 24 4.18 4.10 -3.10
N GLU A 25 5.24 4.91 -3.05
CA GLU A 25 6.03 5.07 -1.82
C GLU A 25 5.22 5.74 -0.70
N GLU A 26 4.43 6.77 -1.01
CA GLU A 26 3.49 7.38 -0.05
C GLU A 26 2.51 6.34 0.53
N ARG A 27 2.00 5.43 -0.31
CA ARG A 27 1.09 4.36 0.15
C ARG A 27 1.81 3.32 1.00
N ARG A 28 3.04 2.94 0.67
CA ARG A 28 3.85 2.04 1.51
C ARG A 28 4.12 2.64 2.88
N ILE A 29 4.46 3.93 2.94
CA ILE A 29 4.66 4.65 4.19
C ILE A 29 3.36 4.65 5.01
N ALA A 30 2.22 4.97 4.39
CA ALA A 30 0.92 4.97 5.06
C ALA A 30 0.58 3.60 5.66
N VAL A 31 0.76 2.50 4.91
CA VAL A 31 0.51 1.14 5.42
C VAL A 31 1.42 0.81 6.61
N ARG A 32 2.70 1.19 6.56
CA ARG A 32 3.62 0.98 7.69
C ARG A 32 3.22 1.76 8.94
N ASN A 33 2.76 3.00 8.77
CA ASN A 33 2.28 3.83 9.87
C ASN A 33 1.02 3.24 10.51
N LEU A 34 0.04 2.84 9.70
CA LEU A 34 -1.18 2.19 10.18
C LEU A 34 -0.89 0.89 10.93
N ARG A 35 0.05 0.08 10.45
CA ARG A 35 0.49 -1.13 11.16
C ARG A 35 1.11 -0.78 12.52
N HIS A 36 1.89 0.30 12.59
CA HIS A 36 2.49 0.75 13.84
C HIS A 36 1.44 1.23 14.85
N GLU A 37 0.47 2.02 14.40
CA GLU A 37 -0.68 2.46 15.20
C GLU A 37 -1.48 1.27 15.74
N ALA A 38 -1.87 0.34 14.87
CA ALA A 38 -2.58 -0.88 15.26
C ALA A 38 -1.77 -1.74 16.25
N MET A 39 -0.45 -1.84 16.08
CA MET A 39 0.41 -2.56 17.01
C MET A 39 0.47 -1.89 18.39
N ASN A 40 0.45 -0.56 18.43
CA ASN A 40 0.42 0.18 19.70
C ASN A 40 -0.93 0.05 20.40
N GLU A 41 -2.03 0.08 19.64
CA GLU A 41 -3.39 -0.16 20.15
C GLU A 41 -3.51 -1.57 20.76
N LEU A 42 -3.05 -2.59 20.04
CA LEU A 42 -3.03 -3.98 20.53
C LEU A 42 -2.24 -4.14 21.84
N LYS A 43 -1.10 -3.44 21.97
CA LYS A 43 -0.33 -3.40 23.23
C LYS A 43 -1.08 -2.68 24.35
N GLY A 44 -1.88 -1.66 24.04
CA GLY A 44 -2.75 -0.98 24.99
C GLY A 44 -3.81 -1.94 25.53
N LEU A 45 -4.53 -2.60 24.63
CA LEU A 45 -5.56 -3.58 24.98
C LEU A 45 -5.04 -4.74 25.84
N GLU A 46 -3.81 -5.22 25.59
CA GLU A 46 -3.18 -6.25 26.44
C GLU A 46 -2.90 -5.71 27.86
N LYS A 47 -2.43 -4.46 27.99
CA LYS A 47 -2.18 -3.83 29.29
C LYS A 47 -3.46 -3.58 30.08
N ASP A 48 -4.51 -3.17 29.39
CA ASP A 48 -5.83 -2.91 29.96
C ASP A 48 -6.60 -4.21 30.25
N LYS A 49 -6.00 -5.37 29.93
CA LYS A 49 -6.54 -6.73 30.09
C LYS A 49 -7.86 -6.94 29.33
N GLU A 50 -8.10 -6.16 28.29
CA GLU A 50 -9.25 -6.36 27.40
C GLU A 50 -9.06 -7.59 26.50
N ILE A 51 -7.80 -7.95 26.20
CA ILE A 51 -7.44 -9.14 25.43
C ILE A 51 -6.42 -10.00 26.20
N SER A 52 -6.48 -11.32 25.99
CA SER A 52 -5.48 -12.26 26.50
C SER A 52 -4.17 -12.23 25.70
N GLN A 53 -3.08 -12.76 26.26
CA GLN A 53 -1.80 -12.87 25.54
C GLN A 53 -1.91 -13.71 24.26
N ASP A 54 -2.74 -14.77 24.29
CA ASP A 54 -2.98 -15.64 23.14
C ASP A 54 -3.77 -14.93 22.02
N GLU A 55 -4.71 -14.05 22.39
CA GLU A 55 -5.42 -13.20 21.44
C GLU A 55 -4.51 -12.12 20.87
N HIS A 56 -3.71 -11.47 21.71
CA HIS A 56 -2.72 -10.48 21.26
C HIS A 56 -1.76 -11.06 20.22
N LYS A 57 -1.21 -12.26 20.50
CA LYS A 57 -0.32 -12.95 19.55
C LYS A 57 -1.03 -13.35 18.25
N ARG A 58 -2.30 -13.75 18.32
CA ARG A 58 -3.11 -14.05 17.12
C ARG A 58 -3.37 -12.79 16.29
N ALA A 59 -3.76 -11.70 16.94
CA ALA A 59 -4.01 -10.42 16.29
C ALA A 59 -2.75 -9.87 15.60
N LEU A 60 -1.58 -9.95 16.24
CA LEU A 60 -0.31 -9.54 15.62
C LEU A 60 0.02 -10.37 14.37
N ASN A 61 -0.19 -11.68 14.39
CA ASN A 61 0.02 -12.53 13.22
C ASN A 61 -0.94 -12.19 12.08
N GLN A 62 -2.21 -11.90 12.40
CA GLN A 62 -3.19 -11.47 11.39
C GLN A 62 -2.85 -10.10 10.82
N LEU A 63 -2.48 -9.14 11.67
CA LEU A 63 -2.05 -7.81 11.26
C LEU A 63 -0.84 -7.88 10.32
N GLN A 64 0.13 -8.74 10.62
CA GLN A 64 1.30 -8.93 9.78
C GLN A 64 0.92 -9.50 8.40
N LYS A 65 0.12 -10.58 8.36
CA LYS A 65 -0.36 -11.17 7.09
C LYS A 65 -1.14 -10.17 6.24
N LEU A 66 -2.00 -9.38 6.87
CA LEU A 66 -2.80 -8.36 6.19
C LEU A 66 -1.91 -7.25 5.63
N THR A 67 -0.94 -6.77 6.42
CA THR A 67 0.06 -5.79 5.95
C THR A 67 0.84 -6.33 4.76
N ASP A 68 1.32 -7.57 4.84
CA ASP A 68 2.11 -8.19 3.78
C ASP A 68 1.30 -8.33 2.48
N SER A 69 0.02 -8.72 2.57
CA SER A 69 -0.89 -8.75 1.42
C SER A 69 -1.02 -7.37 0.77
N PHE A 70 -1.31 -6.32 1.55
CA PHE A 70 -1.44 -4.98 0.99
C PHE A 70 -0.14 -4.42 0.42
N MET A 71 1.00 -4.78 1.00
CA MET A 71 2.31 -4.42 0.44
C MET A 71 2.51 -5.05 -0.93
N LEU A 72 2.19 -6.34 -1.09
CA LEU A 72 2.25 -7.03 -2.38
C LEU A 72 1.29 -6.41 -3.41
N ASP A 73 0.06 -6.09 -3.00
CA ASP A 73 -0.93 -5.46 -3.89
C ASP A 73 -0.46 -4.09 -4.38
N ILE A 74 0.10 -3.27 -3.48
CA ILE A 74 0.67 -1.96 -3.84
C ILE A 74 1.82 -2.10 -4.84
N GLU A 75 2.68 -3.11 -4.67
CA GLU A 75 3.75 -3.39 -5.61
C GLU A 75 3.24 -3.85 -6.96
N GLN A 76 2.24 -4.72 -6.97
CA GLN A 76 1.66 -5.23 -8.19
C GLN A 76 0.98 -4.12 -9.00
N ILE A 77 0.08 -3.35 -8.37
CA ILE A 77 -0.59 -2.20 -8.99
C ILE A 77 0.43 -1.21 -9.54
N GLY A 78 1.51 -0.99 -8.79
CA GLY A 78 2.58 -0.09 -9.21
C GLY A 78 3.28 -0.56 -10.48
N ARG A 79 3.66 -1.84 -10.53
CA ARG A 79 4.29 -2.45 -11.71
C ARG A 79 3.35 -2.45 -12.90
N ASP A 80 2.10 -2.87 -12.71
CA ASP A 80 1.10 -2.92 -13.77
C ASP A 80 0.88 -1.52 -14.37
N LYS A 81 0.84 -0.48 -13.53
CA LYS A 81 0.67 0.90 -14.01
C LYS A 81 1.92 1.44 -14.70
N GLU A 82 3.12 1.06 -14.27
CA GLU A 82 4.35 1.41 -14.99
C GLU A 82 4.40 0.75 -16.37
N VAL A 83 4.01 -0.53 -16.48
CA VAL A 83 3.93 -1.25 -17.76
C VAL A 83 2.87 -0.63 -18.68
N GLU A 84 1.66 -0.37 -18.19
CA GLU A 84 0.57 0.26 -18.97
C GLU A 84 0.97 1.65 -19.50
N LEU A 85 1.75 2.42 -18.73
CA LEU A 85 2.25 3.73 -19.15
C LEU A 85 3.35 3.64 -20.21
N MET A 86 4.06 2.53 -20.29
CA MET A 86 5.18 2.29 -21.21
C MET A 86 4.75 1.53 -22.47
N GLU A 87 3.74 0.67 -22.36
CA GLU A 87 3.12 0.00 -23.51
C GLU A 87 2.29 1.00 -24.34
N VAL A 88 2.31 0.82 -25.65
CA VAL A 88 1.56 1.58 -26.66
C VAL A 88 0.63 0.63 -27.39
#